data_AF-A0A1M5HN55-F1
#
_entry.id   AF-A0A1M5HN55-F1
#
_cell.length_a   1.000
_cell.length_b   1.000
_cell.length_c   1.000
_cell.angle_alpha   90.00
_cell.angle_beta   90.00
_cell.angle_gamma   90.00
#
_symmetry.space_group_name_H-M   'P 1'
#
loop_
_entity.id
_entity.type
_entity.pdbx_description
1 polymer ?
#
loop_
_entity_poly.entity_id
_entity_poly.type
_entity_poly.pdbx_seq_one_letter_code
_entity_poly.pdbx_strand_id
1 'polypeptide(L)'
;MSFSDREKQLIRAAFSWGQITQKEGYTLSDLEIEKSVLFRRLLAGRPPLAFPPPLRHGFPWYEVIEGRGEYVVNASEPSPECSIIAPGSKPGDTCILIDGAFWRVAETIREREEYVVEWGQYPIQWRLKKHWEVNYEMTQQLHNFRKENPTAQISFDRRSDQRDYGEFRIDDEQTVWLSEWQLSRIGLSGWVWVGTPVELDSRMQLAPLFQDQQGPLVIGEDGKKRGCGWLRIEHAGSEYRFIKLGEKLEYQSLIAAAITEFGSLLHGIQGEELEIIDWRNGQPLRQFSVPIQLAPLEQFDLREQNYDLVPDNAFGN
;
A
#
# COMPACT_ATOMS: atom_id res chain seq x y z
N MET A 1 39.44 13.13 12.88
CA MET A 1 38.28 13.87 12.34
C MET A 1 37.04 13.05 12.61
N SER A 2 35.97 13.66 13.14
CA SER A 2 34.68 13.01 13.34
C SER A 2 33.75 13.45 12.23
N PHE A 3 33.11 12.51 11.53
CA PHE A 3 32.03 12.83 10.62
C PHE A 3 30.84 13.40 11.39
N SER A 4 30.15 14.37 10.82
CA SER A 4 28.81 14.78 11.23
C SER A 4 27.81 13.65 10.99
N ASP A 5 26.67 13.68 11.67
CA ASP A 5 25.64 12.65 11.50
C ASP A 5 25.05 12.64 10.10
N ARG A 6 24.98 13.81 9.45
CA ARG A 6 24.60 13.93 8.04
C ARG A 6 25.59 13.24 7.10
N GLU A 7 26.90 13.40 7.33
CA GLU A 7 27.92 12.72 6.54
C GLU A 7 27.88 11.20 6.76
N LYS A 8 27.71 10.75 8.01
CA LYS A 8 27.54 9.32 8.31
C LYS A 8 26.32 8.73 7.59
N GLN A 9 25.19 9.46 7.56
CA GLN A 9 23.97 9.03 6.87
C GLN A 9 24.19 8.93 5.36
N LEU A 10 24.84 9.91 4.75
CA LEU A 10 25.17 9.89 3.33
C LEU A 10 26.10 8.72 2.97
N ILE A 11 27.12 8.47 3.78
CA ILE A 11 28.04 7.32 3.59
C ILE A 11 27.28 5.99 3.68
N ARG A 12 26.41 5.82 4.69
CA ARG A 12 25.59 4.61 4.85
C ARG A 12 24.64 4.41 3.67
N ALA A 13 23.92 5.46 3.27
CA ALA A 13 22.99 5.39 2.14
C ALA A 13 23.71 5.03 0.83
N ALA A 14 24.88 5.63 0.56
CA ALA A 14 25.66 5.36 -0.64
C ALA A 14 26.20 3.92 -0.65
N PHE A 15 26.68 3.44 0.51
CA PHE A 15 27.15 2.07 0.65
C PHE A 15 26.03 1.05 0.41
N SER A 16 24.87 1.19 1.08
CA SER A 16 23.73 0.31 0.90
C SER A 16 23.19 0.34 -0.53
N TRP A 17 23.10 1.53 -1.13
CA TRP A 17 22.69 1.70 -2.52
C TRP A 17 23.64 0.97 -3.48
N GLY A 18 24.95 1.12 -3.31
CA GLY A 18 25.97 0.44 -4.10
C GLY A 18 25.90 -1.08 -4.00
N GLN A 19 25.64 -1.62 -2.81
CA GLN A 19 25.46 -3.07 -2.62
C GLN A 19 24.23 -3.61 -3.34
N ILE A 20 23.09 -2.92 -3.22
CA ILE A 20 21.83 -3.34 -3.86
C ILE A 20 21.97 -3.27 -5.38
N THR A 21 22.47 -2.16 -5.92
CA THR A 21 22.65 -1.97 -7.36
C THR A 21 23.62 -2.97 -7.96
N GLN A 22 24.72 -3.29 -7.27
CA GLN A 22 25.66 -4.34 -7.68
C GLN A 22 25.00 -5.73 -7.69
N LYS A 23 24.20 -6.07 -6.67
CA LYS A 23 23.48 -7.36 -6.60
C LYS A 23 22.50 -7.52 -7.75
N GLU A 24 21.78 -6.45 -8.09
CA GLU A 24 20.79 -6.43 -9.18
C GLU A 24 21.42 -6.27 -10.57
N GLY A 25 22.75 -6.08 -10.65
CA GLY A 25 23.49 -6.00 -11.92
C GLY A 25 23.37 -4.65 -12.65
N TYR A 26 22.97 -3.58 -11.96
CA TYR A 26 22.94 -2.24 -12.55
C TYR A 26 24.33 -1.65 -12.70
N THR A 27 24.54 -0.91 -13.78
CA THR A 27 25.71 -0.03 -13.93
C THR A 27 25.61 1.16 -12.98
N LEU A 28 26.77 1.67 -12.56
CA LEU A 28 26.86 2.82 -11.67
C LEU A 28 27.38 4.01 -12.47
N SER A 29 26.47 4.81 -13.01
CA SER A 29 26.77 6.12 -13.60
C SER A 29 26.27 7.25 -12.69
N ASP A 30 26.87 8.44 -12.82
CA ASP A 30 26.47 9.64 -12.07
C ASP A 30 24.98 9.98 -12.29
N LEU A 31 24.49 9.77 -13.52
CA LEU A 31 23.08 9.98 -13.87
C LEU A 31 22.14 9.00 -13.16
N GLU A 32 22.56 7.74 -12.98
CA GLU A 32 21.80 6.73 -12.26
C GLU A 32 21.74 7.06 -10.76
N ILE A 33 22.81 7.60 -10.18
CA ILE A 33 22.85 8.08 -8.79
C ILE A 33 21.83 9.22 -8.60
N GLU A 34 21.91 10.26 -9.43
CA GLU A 34 21.05 11.45 -9.31
C GLU A 34 19.56 11.12 -9.45
N LYS A 35 19.22 10.20 -10.36
CA LYS A 35 17.83 9.81 -10.63
C LYS A 35 17.36 8.67 -9.73
N SER A 36 18.23 8.07 -8.92
CA SER A 36 17.87 6.91 -8.11
C SER A 36 16.87 7.29 -7.02
N VAL A 37 15.64 6.79 -7.18
CA VAL A 37 14.60 6.90 -6.16
C VAL A 37 15.00 6.11 -4.91
N LEU A 38 15.66 4.95 -5.08
CA LEU A 38 16.21 4.15 -3.98
C LEU A 38 17.27 4.94 -3.19
N PHE A 39 18.18 5.65 -3.86
CA PHE A 39 19.20 6.43 -3.16
C PHE A 39 18.58 7.59 -2.37
N ARG A 40 17.64 8.34 -2.98
CA ARG A 40 16.89 9.40 -2.28
C ARG A 40 16.14 8.88 -1.06
N ARG A 41 15.57 7.68 -1.16
CA ARG A 41 14.88 6.99 -0.08
C ARG A 41 15.83 6.65 1.08
N LEU A 42 16.99 6.05 0.78
CA LEU A 42 18.02 5.73 1.78
C LEU A 42 18.56 7.00 2.45
N LEU A 43 18.73 8.10 1.69
CA LEU A 43 19.11 9.40 2.23
C LEU A 43 18.04 9.99 3.16
N ALA A 44 16.76 9.68 2.96
CA ALA A 44 15.68 10.04 3.89
C ALA A 44 15.62 9.13 5.13
N GLY A 45 16.56 8.19 5.28
CA GLY A 45 16.57 7.21 6.38
C GLY A 45 15.53 6.10 6.23
N ARG A 46 14.93 5.97 5.04
CA ARG A 46 13.94 4.93 4.76
C ARG A 46 14.63 3.69 4.17
N PRO A 47 14.31 2.47 4.63
CA PRO A 47 14.97 1.25 4.15
C PRO A 47 14.46 0.86 2.77
N PRO A 48 15.21 0.07 1.97
CA PRO A 48 14.72 -0.41 0.66
C PRO A 48 13.43 -1.23 0.81
N LEU A 49 12.57 -1.21 -0.22
CA LEU A 49 11.41 -2.11 -0.26
C LEU A 49 11.86 -3.56 -0.41
N ALA A 50 11.14 -4.48 0.25
CA ALA A 50 11.33 -5.93 0.20
C ALA A 50 11.42 -6.50 -1.23
N PHE A 51 10.70 -5.85 -2.15
CA PHE A 51 10.73 -6.16 -3.57
C PHE A 51 11.10 -4.89 -4.35
N PRO A 52 11.84 -5.03 -5.47
CA PRO A 52 12.20 -3.88 -6.30
C PRO A 52 10.92 -3.27 -6.86
N PRO A 53 10.61 -1.98 -6.64
CA PRO A 53 9.39 -1.39 -7.15
C PRO A 53 9.24 -1.62 -8.67
N PRO A 54 8.02 -1.67 -9.21
CA PRO A 54 7.78 -1.72 -10.64
C PRO A 54 8.70 -0.78 -11.45
N LEU A 55 9.42 -1.37 -12.40
CA LEU A 55 10.40 -0.65 -13.20
C LEU A 55 9.74 -0.11 -14.48
N ARG A 56 9.11 1.06 -14.42
CA ARG A 56 8.96 2.01 -15.54
C ARG A 56 8.28 3.32 -15.11
N HIS A 57 8.58 4.37 -15.88
CA HIS A 57 8.03 5.74 -15.84
C HIS A 57 8.52 6.76 -14.81
N GLY A 58 9.56 6.47 -14.02
CA GLY A 58 10.20 7.51 -13.20
C GLY A 58 9.30 8.12 -12.11
N PHE A 59 8.09 7.57 -11.93
CA PHE A 59 7.26 7.79 -10.76
C PHE A 59 7.86 7.03 -9.58
N PRO A 60 7.86 7.62 -8.37
CA PRO A 60 8.20 6.88 -7.18
C PRO A 60 7.06 5.90 -6.90
N TRP A 61 7.12 4.70 -7.45
CA TRP A 61 6.25 3.59 -7.04
C TRP A 61 6.33 3.33 -5.54
N TYR A 62 7.38 3.79 -4.86
CA TYR A 62 7.41 3.88 -3.40
C TYR A 62 6.20 4.64 -2.84
N GLU A 63 5.79 5.76 -3.45
CA GLU A 63 4.58 6.48 -3.02
C GLU A 63 3.31 5.67 -3.31
N VAL A 64 3.23 4.94 -4.42
CA VAL A 64 2.08 4.06 -4.73
C VAL A 64 1.99 2.87 -3.77
N ILE A 65 3.14 2.31 -3.40
CA ILE A 65 3.24 1.13 -2.56
C ILE A 65 3.02 1.49 -1.09
N GLU A 66 3.56 2.62 -0.64
CA GLU A 66 3.54 3.04 0.76
C GLU A 66 2.42 4.02 1.09
N GLY A 67 1.94 4.75 0.09
CA GLY A 67 0.88 5.72 0.22
C GLY A 67 -0.50 5.08 0.20
N ARG A 68 -1.48 5.89 0.63
CA ARG A 68 -2.91 5.55 0.58
C ARG A 68 -3.68 6.43 -0.41
N GLY A 69 -2.95 7.10 -1.31
CA GLY A 69 -3.52 7.92 -2.38
C GLY A 69 -4.17 7.09 -3.47
N GLU A 70 -4.92 7.77 -4.33
CA GLU A 70 -5.40 7.24 -5.60
C GLU A 70 -4.42 7.65 -6.69
N TYR A 71 -4.01 6.69 -7.53
CA TYR A 71 -3.02 6.91 -8.57
C TYR A 71 -3.62 6.54 -9.93
N VAL A 72 -3.52 7.45 -10.89
CA VAL A 72 -3.87 7.16 -12.28
C VAL A 72 -2.74 6.31 -12.88
N VAL A 73 -3.10 5.16 -13.43
CA VAL A 73 -2.16 4.16 -13.97
C VAL A 73 -2.61 3.67 -15.34
N ASN A 74 -1.70 3.10 -16.12
CA ASN A 74 -2.06 2.35 -17.32
C ASN A 74 -2.15 0.86 -16.98
N ALA A 75 -3.26 0.20 -17.32
CA ALA A 75 -3.44 -1.22 -17.05
C ALA A 75 -3.89 -2.00 -18.30
N SER A 76 -3.34 -3.20 -18.50
CA SER A 76 -3.76 -4.14 -19.54
C SER A 76 -5.04 -4.89 -19.17
N GLU A 77 -5.60 -5.65 -20.12
CA GLU A 77 -6.55 -6.71 -19.77
C GLU A 77 -5.85 -7.81 -18.93
N PRO A 78 -6.57 -8.50 -18.03
CA PRO A 78 -6.04 -9.64 -17.30
C PRO A 78 -5.67 -10.79 -18.23
N SER A 79 -4.51 -11.42 -18.02
CA SER A 79 -4.04 -12.57 -18.79
C SER A 79 -3.56 -13.71 -17.87
N PRO A 80 -4.00 -14.96 -18.11
CA PRO A 80 -3.51 -16.15 -17.41
C PRO A 80 -2.16 -16.65 -17.96
N GLU A 81 -1.72 -16.17 -19.13
CA GLU A 81 -0.53 -16.64 -19.84
C GLU A 81 0.64 -15.65 -19.70
N CYS A 82 1.00 -15.30 -18.47
CA CYS A 82 2.18 -14.48 -18.26
C CYS A 82 3.46 -15.35 -18.26
N SER A 83 4.24 -15.22 -19.34
CA SER A 83 5.58 -15.84 -19.47
C SER A 83 6.59 -15.33 -18.43
N ILE A 84 6.28 -14.18 -17.81
CA ILE A 84 7.01 -13.60 -16.69
C ILE A 84 6.08 -13.65 -15.48
N ILE A 85 6.46 -14.44 -14.47
CA ILE A 85 5.70 -14.56 -13.23
C ILE A 85 5.90 -13.27 -12.44
N ALA A 86 4.81 -12.54 -12.16
CA ALA A 86 4.87 -11.38 -11.26
C ALA A 86 5.45 -11.80 -9.91
N PRO A 87 6.19 -10.91 -9.20
CA PRO A 87 6.66 -11.21 -7.85
C PRO A 87 5.50 -11.75 -6.99
N GLY A 88 5.67 -12.93 -6.38
CA GLY A 88 4.63 -13.58 -5.56
C GLY A 88 3.60 -14.44 -6.28
N SER A 89 3.60 -14.46 -7.61
CA SER A 89 2.65 -15.26 -8.39
C SER A 89 3.13 -16.70 -8.57
N LYS A 90 2.19 -17.59 -8.85
CA LYS A 90 2.41 -19.00 -9.20
C LYS A 90 2.06 -19.22 -10.67
N PRO A 91 2.63 -20.25 -11.32
CA PRO A 91 2.20 -20.65 -12.66
C PRO A 91 0.68 -20.90 -12.69
N GLY A 92 -0.01 -20.25 -13.62
CA GLY A 92 -1.47 -20.32 -13.76
C GLY A 92 -2.25 -19.18 -13.08
N ASP A 93 -1.58 -18.30 -12.32
CA ASP A 93 -2.23 -17.10 -11.79
C ASP A 93 -2.53 -16.09 -12.91
N THR A 94 -3.71 -15.48 -12.84
CA THR A 94 -4.07 -14.35 -13.71
C THR A 94 -3.29 -13.11 -13.28
N CYS A 95 -2.67 -12.42 -14.22
CA CYS A 95 -1.94 -11.18 -13.96
C CYS A 95 -2.45 -10.02 -14.84
N ILE A 96 -2.29 -8.78 -14.35
CA ILE A 96 -2.50 -7.54 -15.09
C ILE A 96 -1.17 -6.80 -15.18
N LEU A 97 -0.86 -6.24 -16.35
CA LEU A 97 0.30 -5.35 -16.52
C LEU A 97 -0.13 -3.93 -16.14
N ILE A 98 0.40 -3.40 -15.05
CA ILE A 98 0.17 -2.03 -14.58
C ILE A 98 1.47 -1.23 -14.73
N ASP A 99 1.45 -0.20 -15.58
CA ASP A 99 2.57 0.71 -15.87
C ASP A 99 3.91 -0.02 -16.09
N GLY A 100 3.84 -1.16 -16.76
CA GLY A 100 5.01 -1.96 -17.14
C GLY A 100 5.46 -3.01 -16.13
N ALA A 101 4.76 -3.19 -15.00
CA ALA A 101 4.99 -4.32 -14.10
C ALA A 101 3.79 -5.25 -14.03
N PHE A 102 4.04 -6.54 -13.85
CA PHE A 102 2.98 -7.51 -13.66
C PHE A 102 2.53 -7.52 -12.20
N TRP A 103 1.21 -7.53 -12.04
CA TRP A 103 0.49 -7.59 -10.77
C TRP A 103 -0.42 -8.81 -10.81
N ARG A 104 -0.50 -9.55 -9.70
CA ARG A 104 -1.40 -10.69 -9.59
C ARG A 104 -2.82 -10.20 -9.41
N VAL A 105 -3.78 -10.80 -10.11
CA VAL A 105 -5.20 -10.57 -9.84
C VAL A 105 -5.62 -11.47 -8.70
N ALA A 106 -5.92 -10.89 -7.55
CA ALA A 106 -6.42 -11.62 -6.39
C ALA A 106 -7.93 -11.88 -6.51
N GLU A 107 -8.67 -10.90 -7.04
CA GLU A 107 -10.12 -10.98 -7.21
C GLU A 107 -10.57 -10.15 -8.42
N THR A 108 -11.53 -10.67 -9.18
CA THR A 108 -12.25 -9.91 -10.21
C THR A 108 -13.59 -9.49 -9.63
N ILE A 109 -13.72 -8.20 -9.28
CA ILE A 109 -14.98 -7.65 -8.76
C ILE A 109 -15.97 -7.43 -9.90
N ARG A 110 -15.50 -6.80 -10.99
CA ARG A 110 -16.27 -6.57 -12.20
C ARG A 110 -15.37 -6.67 -13.42
N GLU A 111 -15.66 -7.61 -14.32
CA GLU A 111 -14.88 -7.81 -15.53
C GLU A 111 -14.72 -6.50 -16.32
N ARG A 112 -13.48 -6.21 -16.73
CA ARG A 112 -13.03 -5.04 -17.49
C ARG A 112 -13.20 -3.68 -16.81
N GLU A 113 -13.62 -3.66 -15.55
CA GLU A 113 -13.89 -2.42 -14.83
C GLU A 113 -13.28 -2.37 -13.43
N GLU A 114 -13.18 -3.48 -12.71
CA GLU A 114 -12.74 -3.47 -11.32
C GLU A 114 -12.09 -4.79 -10.88
N TYR A 115 -10.90 -4.68 -10.29
CA TYR A 115 -10.08 -5.79 -9.83
C TYR A 115 -9.46 -5.49 -8.47
N VAL A 116 -9.20 -6.54 -7.69
CA VAL A 116 -8.24 -6.51 -6.59
C VAL A 116 -6.95 -7.12 -7.11
N VAL A 117 -5.87 -6.34 -7.02
CA VAL A 117 -4.55 -6.72 -7.51
C VAL A 117 -3.54 -6.71 -6.37
N GLU A 118 -2.49 -7.52 -6.53
CA GLU A 118 -1.41 -7.66 -5.57
C GLU A 118 -0.05 -7.58 -6.26
N TRP A 119 0.95 -7.17 -5.49
CA TRP A 119 2.30 -7.01 -5.97
C TRP A 119 3.32 -7.48 -4.94
N GLY A 120 4.24 -8.36 -5.35
CA GLY A 120 5.20 -8.96 -4.43
C GLY A 120 4.73 -10.31 -3.89
N GLN A 121 5.63 -11.01 -3.20
CA GLN A 121 5.28 -12.24 -2.46
C GLN A 121 4.38 -11.96 -1.25
N TYR A 122 4.20 -10.69 -0.88
CA TYR A 122 3.29 -10.27 0.17
C TYR A 122 1.98 -9.77 -0.43
N PRO A 123 0.82 -10.27 0.01
CA PRO A 123 -0.48 -9.95 -0.58
C PRO A 123 -1.00 -8.59 -0.06
N ILE A 124 -0.19 -7.52 -0.19
CA ILE A 124 -0.76 -6.18 -0.08
C ILE A 124 -1.70 -6.04 -1.28
N GLN A 125 -2.90 -5.54 -1.02
CA GLN A 125 -3.93 -5.46 -2.02
C GLN A 125 -4.16 -4.01 -2.43
N TRP A 126 -4.41 -3.83 -3.71
CA TRP A 126 -4.87 -2.58 -4.28
C TRP A 126 -6.13 -2.84 -5.07
N ARG A 127 -7.06 -1.90 -5.01
CA ARG A 127 -8.21 -1.85 -5.89
C ARG A 127 -7.82 -1.10 -7.15
N LEU A 128 -7.94 -1.78 -8.28
CA LEU A 128 -7.77 -1.22 -9.61
C LEU A 128 -9.16 -1.03 -10.21
N LYS A 129 -9.58 0.22 -10.42
CA LYS A 129 -10.91 0.58 -10.89
C LYS A 129 -10.86 1.50 -12.09
N LYS A 130 -11.68 1.22 -13.10
CA LYS A 130 -11.85 2.09 -14.26
C LYS A 130 -12.74 3.29 -13.87
N HIS A 131 -12.19 4.48 -14.00
CA HIS A 131 -12.89 5.75 -13.87
C HIS A 131 -13.23 6.29 -15.25
N TRP A 132 -14.42 6.86 -15.41
CA TRP A 132 -14.86 7.46 -16.67
C TRP A 132 -15.04 8.95 -16.46
N GLU A 133 -14.33 9.75 -17.25
CA GLU A 133 -14.44 11.19 -17.22
C GLU A 133 -14.78 11.76 -18.60
N VAL A 134 -15.41 12.93 -18.60
CA VAL A 134 -15.75 13.63 -19.84
C VAL A 134 -14.48 14.25 -20.41
N ASN A 135 -14.10 13.83 -21.61
CA ASN A 135 -13.05 14.48 -22.37
C ASN A 135 -13.67 15.69 -23.11
N TYR A 136 -13.63 16.86 -22.45
CA TYR A 136 -14.23 18.09 -22.98
C TYR A 136 -13.61 18.54 -24.31
N GLU A 137 -12.31 18.33 -24.49
CA GLU A 137 -11.61 18.69 -25.73
C GLU A 137 -12.12 17.85 -26.91
N MET A 138 -12.09 16.53 -26.78
CA MET A 138 -12.61 15.63 -27.82
C MET A 138 -14.11 15.79 -28.03
N THR A 139 -14.87 16.11 -26.98
CA THR A 139 -16.29 16.47 -27.06
C THR A 139 -16.50 17.71 -27.96
N GLN A 140 -15.69 18.76 -27.79
CA GLN A 140 -15.74 19.95 -28.64
C GLN A 140 -15.31 19.66 -30.08
N GLN A 141 -14.24 18.87 -30.26
CA GLN A 141 -13.79 18.45 -31.60
C GLN A 141 -14.86 17.65 -32.33
N LEU A 142 -15.50 16.70 -31.64
CA LEU A 142 -16.62 15.90 -32.16
C LEU A 142 -17.79 16.80 -32.57
N HIS A 143 -18.12 17.79 -31.73
CA HIS A 143 -19.19 18.74 -32.01
C HIS A 143 -18.91 19.59 -33.27
N ASN A 144 -17.67 20.08 -33.42
CA ASN A 144 -17.27 20.82 -34.62
C ASN A 144 -17.27 19.93 -35.87
N PHE A 145 -16.75 18.72 -35.78
CA PHE A 145 -16.74 17.76 -36.89
C PHE A 145 -18.15 17.43 -37.38
N ARG A 146 -19.11 17.21 -36.46
CA ARG A 146 -20.51 16.94 -36.82
C ARG A 146 -21.22 18.12 -37.46
N LYS A 147 -20.87 19.37 -37.11
CA LYS A 147 -21.41 20.55 -37.80
C LYS A 147 -21.02 20.56 -39.27
N GLU A 148 -19.79 20.17 -39.57
CA GLU A 148 -19.26 20.11 -40.93
C GLU A 148 -19.70 18.84 -41.67
N ASN A 149 -19.96 17.75 -40.94
CA ASN A 149 -20.24 16.42 -41.48
C ASN A 149 -21.42 15.73 -40.77
N PRO A 150 -22.67 16.19 -40.99
CA PRO A 150 -23.84 15.76 -40.20
C PRO A 150 -24.28 14.30 -40.42
N THR A 151 -23.87 13.67 -41.53
CA THR A 151 -24.23 12.29 -41.88
C THR A 151 -23.08 11.30 -41.72
N ALA A 152 -21.91 11.75 -41.25
CA ALA A 152 -20.75 10.89 -41.10
C ALA A 152 -20.94 9.92 -39.93
N GLN A 153 -20.71 8.62 -40.17
CA GLN A 153 -20.62 7.65 -39.09
C GLN A 153 -19.28 7.81 -38.39
N ILE A 154 -19.32 8.05 -37.07
CA ILE A 154 -18.13 8.15 -36.23
C ILE A 154 -17.86 6.77 -35.64
N SER A 155 -16.66 6.26 -35.90
CA SER A 155 -16.11 5.07 -35.24
C SER A 155 -14.79 5.47 -34.61
N PHE A 156 -14.58 5.11 -33.35
CA PHE A 156 -13.23 5.11 -32.79
C PHE A 156 -12.61 3.77 -33.18
N ASP A 157 -11.65 3.82 -34.10
CA ASP A 157 -10.83 2.64 -34.38
C ASP A 157 -10.08 2.27 -33.11
N ARG A 158 -10.45 1.12 -32.52
CA ARG A 158 -9.60 0.40 -31.58
C ARG A 158 -8.39 -0.10 -32.38
N ARG A 159 -7.42 0.77 -32.64
CA ARG A 159 -6.18 0.38 -33.31
C ARG A 159 -5.49 -0.64 -32.42
N SER A 160 -5.54 -1.90 -32.85
CA SER A 160 -4.98 -3.07 -32.18
C SER A 160 -3.47 -2.99 -31.90
N ASP A 161 -2.77 -2.04 -32.51
CA ASP A 161 -1.32 -1.84 -32.39
C ASP A 161 -0.91 -0.61 -31.56
N GLN A 162 -1.87 0.23 -31.12
CA GLN A 162 -1.57 1.31 -30.18
C GLN A 162 -1.82 0.83 -28.76
N ARG A 163 -0.74 0.73 -27.98
CA ARG A 163 -0.77 0.52 -26.52
C ARG A 163 -1.25 1.78 -25.80
N ASP A 164 -2.33 2.39 -26.27
CA ASP A 164 -2.95 3.55 -25.63
C ASP A 164 -4.06 3.01 -24.72
N TYR A 165 -3.80 3.02 -23.41
CA TYR A 165 -4.55 2.28 -22.38
C TYR A 165 -5.84 2.97 -21.90
N GLY A 166 -6.36 3.92 -22.69
CA GLY A 166 -7.64 4.60 -22.45
C GLY A 166 -8.69 4.16 -23.47
N GLU A 167 -9.83 3.65 -23.01
CA GLU A 167 -10.99 3.41 -23.87
C GLU A 167 -11.81 4.69 -23.99
N PHE A 168 -12.19 5.03 -25.22
CA PHE A 168 -13.16 6.09 -25.49
C PHE A 168 -14.57 5.51 -25.63
N ARG A 169 -15.55 6.20 -25.05
CA ARG A 169 -16.98 5.91 -25.25
C ARG A 169 -17.70 7.18 -25.68
N ILE A 170 -18.67 7.05 -26.58
CA ILE A 170 -19.67 8.08 -26.87
C ILE A 170 -20.98 7.64 -26.24
N ASP A 171 -21.65 8.52 -25.52
CA ASP A 171 -22.98 8.21 -24.96
C ASP A 171 -24.07 8.85 -25.82
N ASP A 172 -24.38 10.13 -25.57
CA ASP A 172 -25.51 10.86 -26.15
C ASP A 172 -25.19 11.46 -27.53
N GLU A 173 -24.36 10.74 -28.30
CA GLU A 173 -23.85 11.17 -29.61
C GLU A 173 -23.00 12.46 -29.62
N GLN A 174 -22.81 13.15 -28.50
CA GLN A 174 -22.06 14.41 -28.44
C GLN A 174 -20.92 14.38 -27.43
N THR A 175 -21.02 13.56 -26.39
CA THR A 175 -20.05 13.53 -25.29
C THR A 175 -19.06 12.40 -25.50
N VAL A 176 -17.78 12.74 -25.52
CA VAL A 176 -16.69 11.78 -25.52
C VAL A 176 -16.23 11.55 -24.08
N TRP A 177 -16.29 10.31 -23.65
CA TRP A 177 -15.79 9.84 -22.37
C TRP A 177 -14.44 9.16 -22.58
N LEU A 178 -13.48 9.47 -21.71
CA LEU A 178 -12.21 8.77 -21.61
C LEU A 178 -12.25 7.92 -20.34
N SER A 179 -11.79 6.68 -20.45
CA SER A 179 -11.53 5.85 -19.28
C SER A 179 -10.07 5.93 -18.87
N GLU A 180 -9.87 5.99 -17.56
CA GLU A 180 -8.57 5.89 -16.91
C GLU A 180 -8.64 4.82 -15.82
N TRP A 181 -7.53 4.13 -15.59
CA TRP A 181 -7.44 3.20 -14.45
C TRP A 181 -6.94 3.95 -13.22
N GLN A 182 -7.68 3.81 -12.12
CA GLN A 182 -7.29 4.30 -10.81
C GLN A 182 -6.88 3.14 -9.93
N LEU A 183 -5.67 3.21 -9.38
CA LEU A 183 -5.13 2.27 -8.42
C LEU A 183 -5.14 2.90 -7.03
N SER A 184 -5.83 2.27 -6.09
CA SER A 184 -5.88 2.71 -4.70
C SER A 184 -5.61 1.54 -3.77
N ARG A 185 -4.84 1.79 -2.72
CA ARG A 185 -4.49 0.74 -1.77
C ARG A 185 -5.70 0.34 -0.92
N ILE A 186 -5.87 -0.97 -0.68
CA ILE A 186 -6.89 -1.50 0.21
C ILE A 186 -6.28 -2.36 1.32
N GLY A 187 -6.96 -2.42 2.46
CA GLY A 187 -6.50 -3.18 3.62
C GLY A 187 -5.45 -2.48 4.50
N LEU A 188 -5.03 -3.18 5.55
CA LEU A 188 -4.01 -2.71 6.49
C LEU A 188 -2.63 -2.62 5.81
N SER A 189 -1.74 -1.78 6.35
CA SER A 189 -0.39 -1.64 5.82
C SER A 189 0.37 -2.97 5.84
N GLY A 190 1.33 -3.12 4.93
CA GLY A 190 2.25 -4.25 4.88
C GLY A 190 3.33 -4.18 5.96
N TRP A 191 3.28 -3.17 6.82
CA TRP A 191 4.31 -2.88 7.80
C TRP A 191 4.66 -4.06 8.71
N VAL A 192 3.65 -4.87 9.03
CA VAL A 192 3.71 -6.01 9.94
C VAL A 192 4.67 -7.14 9.54
N TRP A 193 5.23 -7.12 8.33
CA TRP A 193 6.25 -8.09 7.92
C TRP A 193 7.65 -7.80 8.53
N VAL A 194 7.81 -6.73 9.32
CA VAL A 194 8.86 -6.60 10.36
C VAL A 194 8.87 -7.73 11.38
N GLY A 195 7.70 -8.34 11.60
CA GLY A 195 7.42 -9.14 12.78
C GLY A 195 7.49 -10.63 12.51
N THR A 196 7.84 -11.39 13.53
CA THR A 196 7.70 -12.84 13.52
C THR A 196 6.23 -13.18 13.76
N PRO A 197 5.57 -13.95 12.88
CA PRO A 197 4.21 -14.43 13.13
C PRO A 197 4.17 -15.22 14.45
N VAL A 198 3.16 -14.94 15.26
CA VAL A 198 2.92 -15.62 16.54
C VAL A 198 1.63 -16.40 16.42
N GLU A 199 1.60 -17.62 16.96
CA GLU A 199 0.36 -18.37 17.06
C GLU A 199 -0.64 -17.62 17.95
N LEU A 200 -1.84 -17.39 17.40
CA LEU A 200 -2.93 -16.78 18.15
C LEU A 200 -3.32 -17.70 19.32
N ASP A 201 -3.28 -17.18 20.55
CA ASP A 201 -3.83 -17.92 21.68
C ASP A 201 -5.36 -17.96 21.53
N SER A 202 -5.85 -19.12 21.11
CA SER A 202 -7.28 -19.41 20.91
C SER A 202 -8.13 -19.26 22.17
N ARG A 203 -7.51 -19.12 23.36
CA ARG A 203 -8.21 -18.81 24.62
C ARG A 203 -8.44 -17.32 24.83
N MET A 204 -7.75 -16.46 24.08
CA MET A 204 -7.88 -15.01 24.20
C MET A 204 -9.12 -14.53 23.44
N GLN A 205 -10.22 -14.32 24.17
CA GLN A 205 -11.42 -13.70 23.62
C GLN A 205 -11.34 -12.18 23.77
N LEU A 206 -11.02 -11.49 22.67
CA LEU A 206 -10.95 -10.03 22.63
C LEU A 206 -12.27 -9.43 22.15
N ALA A 207 -12.70 -8.37 22.82
CA ALA A 207 -13.88 -7.58 22.47
C ALA A 207 -13.56 -6.08 22.46
N PRO A 208 -14.30 -5.26 21.68
CA PRO A 208 -14.23 -3.81 21.76
C PRO A 208 -14.58 -3.32 23.17
N LEU A 209 -13.63 -2.67 23.81
CA LEU A 209 -13.84 -1.94 25.07
C LEU A 209 -14.34 -0.52 24.80
N PHE A 210 -13.90 0.08 23.71
CA PHE A 210 -14.32 1.40 23.26
C PHE A 210 -14.26 1.52 21.74
N GLN A 211 -15.23 2.24 21.15
CA GLN A 211 -15.33 2.50 19.71
C GLN A 211 -15.47 4.00 19.48
N ASP A 212 -14.78 4.50 18.45
CA ASP A 212 -14.93 5.85 17.95
C ASP A 212 -15.65 5.86 16.59
N GLN A 213 -15.63 6.99 15.88
CA GLN A 213 -16.29 7.14 14.58
C GLN A 213 -15.69 6.23 13.49
N GLN A 214 -14.47 5.72 13.68
CA GLN A 214 -13.78 4.84 12.74
C GLN A 214 -13.86 3.37 13.13
N GLY A 215 -14.53 3.03 14.25
CA GLY A 215 -14.69 1.67 14.75
C GLY A 215 -13.96 1.44 16.08
N PRO A 216 -13.61 0.18 16.42
CA PRO A 216 -12.97 -0.12 17.71
C PRO A 216 -11.61 0.55 17.84
N LEU A 217 -11.46 1.37 18.89
CA LEU A 217 -10.21 2.07 19.21
C LEU A 217 -9.43 1.32 20.28
N VAL A 218 -10.13 0.72 21.24
CA VAL A 218 -9.54 -0.09 22.31
C VAL A 218 -10.23 -1.45 22.35
N ILE A 219 -9.44 -2.51 22.34
CA ILE A 219 -9.92 -3.89 22.55
C ILE A 219 -9.22 -4.50 23.77
N GLY A 220 -9.87 -5.48 24.38
CA GLY A 220 -9.33 -6.21 25.53
C GLY A 220 -10.17 -7.46 25.81
N GLU A 221 -9.83 -8.17 26.89
CA GLU A 221 -10.46 -9.44 27.21
C GLU A 221 -11.94 -9.29 27.59
N ASP A 222 -12.81 -10.07 26.94
CA ASP A 222 -14.26 -10.00 27.10
C ASP A 222 -14.71 -10.31 28.53
N GLY A 223 -15.74 -9.56 28.98
CA GLY A 223 -16.32 -9.69 30.32
C GLY A 223 -15.42 -9.30 31.50
N LYS A 224 -14.20 -8.80 31.26
CA LYS A 224 -13.27 -8.38 32.32
C LYS A 224 -13.24 -6.86 32.50
N LYS A 225 -12.85 -6.41 33.70
CA LYS A 225 -12.59 -4.98 33.99
C LYS A 225 -11.11 -4.60 33.87
N ARG A 226 -10.25 -5.61 33.88
CA ARG A 226 -8.80 -5.50 33.78
C ARG A 226 -8.24 -6.69 33.02
N GLY A 227 -7.12 -6.48 32.34
CA GLY A 227 -6.44 -7.52 31.59
C GLY A 227 -5.58 -6.94 30.49
N CYS A 228 -5.37 -7.73 29.45
CA CYS A 228 -4.64 -7.29 28.28
C CYS A 228 -5.40 -6.18 27.54
N GLY A 229 -4.73 -5.05 27.31
CA GLY A 229 -5.29 -3.92 26.58
C GLY A 229 -4.54 -3.67 25.28
N TRP A 230 -5.30 -3.44 24.22
CA TRP A 230 -4.75 -3.15 22.90
C TRP A 230 -5.34 -1.86 22.34
N LEU A 231 -4.52 -1.11 21.62
CA LEU A 231 -4.85 0.19 21.06
C LEU A 231 -4.75 0.15 19.54
N ARG A 232 -5.77 0.68 18.85
CA ARG A 232 -5.79 0.76 17.40
C ARG A 232 -4.69 1.72 16.94
N ILE A 233 -3.86 1.26 16.02
CA ILE A 233 -2.82 2.07 15.35
C ILE A 233 -3.12 2.27 13.87
N GLU A 234 -4.03 1.46 13.30
CA GLU A 234 -4.39 1.53 11.89
C GLU A 234 -5.79 0.96 11.65
N HIS A 235 -6.46 1.43 10.60
CA HIS A 235 -7.67 0.81 10.07
C HIS A 235 -7.74 0.93 8.55
N ALA A 236 -8.44 -0.01 7.92
CA ALA A 236 -8.78 0.03 6.52
C ALA A 236 -10.08 -0.75 6.27
N GLY A 237 -11.17 -0.03 6.01
CA GLY A 237 -12.49 -0.64 5.88
C GLY A 237 -12.91 -1.32 7.19
N SER A 238 -13.11 -2.65 7.16
CA SER A 238 -13.47 -3.45 8.33
C SER A 238 -12.28 -4.14 9.00
N GLU A 239 -11.06 -3.87 8.54
CA GLU A 239 -9.82 -4.37 9.14
C GLU A 239 -9.19 -3.31 10.04
N TYR A 240 -8.65 -3.77 11.16
CA TYR A 240 -8.05 -2.94 12.19
C TYR A 240 -6.74 -3.56 12.63
N ARG A 241 -5.74 -2.72 12.91
CA ARG A 241 -4.50 -3.14 13.54
C ARG A 241 -4.39 -2.57 14.93
N PHE A 242 -4.09 -3.44 15.88
CA PHE A 242 -3.86 -3.04 17.25
C PHE A 242 -2.46 -3.38 17.71
N ILE A 243 -1.92 -2.52 18.57
CA ILE A 243 -0.70 -2.76 19.32
C ILE A 243 -1.06 -3.06 20.79
N LYS A 244 -0.38 -4.02 21.39
CA LYS A 244 -0.56 -4.36 22.80
C LYS A 244 0.11 -3.29 23.66
N LEU A 245 -0.62 -2.80 24.66
CA LEU A 245 -0.10 -1.80 25.61
C LEU A 245 0.39 -2.42 26.92
N GLY A 246 -0.09 -3.61 27.25
CA GLY A 246 0.31 -4.34 28.47
C GLY A 246 -0.70 -5.41 28.89
N GLU A 247 -0.30 -6.23 29.86
CA GLU A 247 -1.02 -7.44 30.29
C GLU A 247 -2.08 -7.24 31.37
N LYS A 248 -1.97 -6.16 32.15
CA LYS A 248 -2.79 -5.92 33.35
C LYS A 248 -3.19 -4.46 33.47
N LEU A 249 -3.93 -3.98 32.47
CA LEU A 249 -4.44 -2.62 32.41
C LEU A 249 -5.86 -2.56 32.98
N GLU A 250 -6.16 -1.52 33.75
CA GLU A 250 -7.54 -1.19 34.14
C GLU A 250 -8.24 -0.51 32.96
N TYR A 251 -9.30 -1.13 32.44
CA TYR A 251 -9.89 -0.73 31.16
C TYR A 251 -10.49 0.67 31.18
N GLN A 252 -11.06 1.10 32.31
CA GLN A 252 -11.62 2.44 32.43
C GLN A 252 -10.54 3.53 32.28
N SER A 253 -9.37 3.34 32.89
CA SER A 253 -8.23 4.24 32.76
C SER A 253 -7.64 4.21 31.35
N LEU A 254 -7.54 3.02 30.76
CA LEU A 254 -7.05 2.85 29.40
C LEU A 254 -7.92 3.57 28.37
N ILE A 255 -9.25 3.44 28.46
CA ILE A 255 -10.18 4.10 27.54
C ILE A 255 -10.05 5.62 27.66
N ALA A 256 -9.97 6.16 28.88
CA ALA A 256 -9.79 7.59 29.09
C ALA A 256 -8.49 8.08 28.43
N ALA A 257 -7.37 7.39 28.68
CA ALA A 257 -6.08 7.73 28.11
C ALA A 257 -6.04 7.58 26.57
N ALA A 258 -6.74 6.60 25.99
CA ALA A 258 -6.80 6.42 24.54
C ALA A 258 -7.45 7.60 23.82
N ILE A 259 -8.39 8.29 24.48
CA ILE A 259 -9.10 9.45 23.92
C ILE A 259 -8.27 10.73 24.04
N THR A 260 -7.56 10.93 25.16
CA THR A 260 -6.91 12.21 25.48
C THR A 260 -5.39 12.21 25.34
N GLU A 261 -4.76 11.04 25.44
CA GLU A 261 -3.31 10.86 25.62
C GLU A 261 -2.75 9.75 24.71
N PHE A 262 -3.29 9.60 23.50
CA PHE A 262 -2.93 8.55 22.55
C PHE A 262 -1.40 8.39 22.37
N GLY A 263 -0.69 9.49 22.11
CA GLY A 263 0.76 9.48 21.96
C GLY A 263 1.45 8.94 23.21
N SER A 264 1.07 9.41 24.40
CA SER A 264 1.67 8.96 25.67
C SER A 264 1.50 7.46 25.90
N LEU A 265 0.38 6.86 25.48
CA LEU A 265 0.18 5.41 25.58
C LEU A 265 1.18 4.63 24.71
N LEU A 266 1.43 5.08 23.48
CA LEU A 266 2.39 4.42 22.59
C LEU A 266 3.82 4.54 23.12
N HIS A 267 4.22 5.71 23.59
CA HIS A 267 5.56 5.93 24.15
C HIS A 267 5.76 5.22 25.51
N GLY A 268 4.67 4.85 26.17
CA GLY A 268 4.69 4.11 27.43
C GLY A 268 4.95 2.61 27.27
N ILE A 269 4.95 2.07 26.04
CA ILE A 269 5.25 0.66 25.79
C ILE A 269 6.71 0.38 26.14
N GLN A 270 6.93 -0.58 27.03
CA GLN A 270 8.25 -1.02 27.44
C GLN A 270 8.55 -2.41 26.88
N GLY A 271 9.80 -2.65 26.49
CA GLY A 271 10.27 -3.93 25.97
C GLY A 271 11.12 -3.78 24.71
N GLU A 272 11.65 -4.89 24.24
CA GLU A 272 12.39 -4.96 22.97
C GLU A 272 11.49 -5.34 21.78
N GLU A 273 10.30 -5.90 22.08
CA GLU A 273 9.33 -6.36 21.09
C GLU A 273 7.93 -5.78 21.36
N LEU A 274 7.20 -5.55 20.27
CA LEU A 274 5.83 -5.08 20.23
C LEU A 274 4.94 -6.23 19.75
N GLU A 275 3.87 -6.49 20.47
CA GLU A 275 2.84 -7.42 20.00
C GLU A 275 1.79 -6.66 19.19
N ILE A 276 1.55 -7.13 17.96
CA ILE A 276 0.60 -6.54 17.03
C ILE A 276 -0.43 -7.59 16.62
N ILE A 277 -1.68 -7.18 16.49
CA ILE A 277 -2.77 -8.04 16.04
C ILE A 277 -3.58 -7.36 14.93
N ASP A 278 -3.77 -8.06 13.82
CA ASP A 278 -4.76 -7.71 12.80
C ASP A 278 -6.11 -8.28 13.23
N TRP A 279 -7.17 -7.50 13.11
CA TRP A 279 -8.50 -7.84 13.60
C TRP A 279 -9.56 -7.43 12.57
N ARG A 280 -10.53 -8.30 12.31
CA ARG A 280 -11.59 -8.06 11.33
C ARG A 280 -12.89 -8.72 11.77
N ASN A 281 -14.01 -8.01 11.60
CA ASN A 281 -15.35 -8.53 11.87
C ASN A 281 -15.49 -9.19 13.25
N GLY A 282 -14.88 -8.61 14.29
CA GLY A 282 -14.98 -9.14 15.65
C GLY A 282 -13.97 -10.22 16.02
N GLN A 283 -13.08 -10.63 15.11
CA GLN A 283 -12.17 -11.76 15.30
C GLN A 283 -10.71 -11.38 14.99
N PRO A 284 -9.74 -11.87 15.78
CA PRO A 284 -8.34 -11.73 15.45
C PRO A 284 -8.00 -12.57 14.22
N LEU A 285 -7.27 -11.98 13.28
CA LEU A 285 -6.84 -12.61 12.04
C LEU A 285 -5.43 -13.18 12.14
N ARG A 286 -4.50 -12.35 12.61
CA ARG A 286 -3.06 -12.62 12.63
C ARG A 286 -2.41 -11.88 13.79
N GLN A 287 -1.41 -12.48 14.42
CA GLN A 287 -0.62 -11.85 15.49
C GLN A 287 0.86 -11.90 15.14
N PHE A 288 1.60 -10.87 15.55
CA PHE A 288 3.00 -10.68 15.20
C PHE A 288 3.77 -10.13 16.40
N SER A 289 5.03 -10.55 16.53
CA SER A 289 6.00 -9.92 17.42
C SER A 289 6.99 -9.10 16.60
N VAL A 290 7.10 -7.81 16.89
CA VAL A 290 7.87 -6.83 16.12
C VAL A 290 8.96 -6.21 16.98
N PRO A 291 10.25 -6.29 16.61
CA PRO A 291 11.29 -5.57 17.33
C PRO A 291 11.01 -4.06 17.32
N ILE A 292 11.00 -3.41 18.48
CA ILE A 292 10.62 -2.00 18.63
C ILE A 292 11.51 -1.05 17.81
N GLN A 293 12.77 -1.42 17.59
CA GLN A 293 13.71 -0.66 16.75
C GLN A 293 13.33 -0.61 15.27
N LEU A 294 12.54 -1.58 14.79
CA LEU A 294 11.99 -1.61 13.44
C LEU A 294 10.65 -0.87 13.35
N ALA A 295 10.22 -0.30 14.47
CA ALA A 295 8.91 0.25 14.68
C ALA A 295 8.97 1.68 15.27
N PRO A 296 9.05 2.76 14.47
CA PRO A 296 9.16 4.09 15.04
C PRO A 296 7.80 4.52 15.57
N LEU A 297 7.60 4.30 16.87
CA LEU A 297 6.33 4.55 17.56
C LEU A 297 5.88 6.02 17.45
N GLU A 298 6.84 6.94 17.30
CA GLU A 298 6.64 8.38 17.11
C GLU A 298 5.93 8.74 15.79
N GLN A 299 5.99 7.84 14.81
CA GLN A 299 5.38 8.06 13.49
C GLN A 299 3.96 7.52 13.41
N PHE A 300 3.41 6.95 14.50
CA PHE A 300 2.00 6.58 14.53
C PHE A 300 1.14 7.78 14.91
N ASP A 301 0.55 8.39 13.89
CA ASP A 301 -0.60 9.27 14.08
C ASP A 301 -1.85 8.57 13.53
N LEU A 302 -2.94 8.54 14.31
CA LEU A 302 -4.26 8.11 13.82
C LEU A 302 -4.84 9.09 12.78
N ARG A 303 -4.32 10.32 12.72
CA ARG A 303 -4.81 11.40 11.86
C ARG A 303 -3.99 11.59 10.59
N GLU A 304 -2.75 11.13 10.54
CA GLU A 304 -1.91 11.21 9.34
C GLU A 304 -1.84 9.85 8.63
N GLN A 305 -1.77 9.88 7.30
CA GLN A 305 -1.50 8.67 6.53
C GLN A 305 -0.06 8.25 6.78
N ASN A 306 0.16 7.40 7.78
CA ASN A 306 1.49 6.89 8.10
C ASN A 306 2.03 6.15 6.87
N TYR A 307 3.13 6.66 6.32
CA TYR A 307 3.83 6.03 5.21
C TYR A 307 4.43 4.70 5.71
N ASP A 308 4.15 3.61 4.99
CA ASP A 308 4.70 2.30 5.31
C ASP A 308 6.23 2.33 5.32
N LEU A 309 6.84 2.16 6.49
CA LEU A 309 8.26 1.86 6.57
C LEU A 309 8.49 0.37 6.33
N VAL A 310 8.89 0.01 5.12
CA VAL A 310 9.35 -1.37 4.85
C VAL A 310 10.77 -1.53 5.41
N PRO A 311 11.05 -2.53 6.26
CA PRO A 311 12.34 -2.70 6.92
C PRO A 311 13.20 -3.81 6.34
N ASP A 312 14.47 -3.79 6.74
CA ASP A 312 15.57 -4.61 6.21
C ASP A 312 15.40 -6.13 6.39
N ASN A 313 14.45 -6.61 7.20
CA ASN A 313 14.19 -8.04 7.39
C ASN A 313 13.02 -8.60 6.56
N ALA A 314 12.34 -7.75 5.77
CA ALA A 314 11.32 -8.19 4.81
C ALA A 314 11.93 -8.97 3.63
N PHE A 315 13.25 -8.95 3.49
CA PHE A 315 14.00 -9.84 2.61
C PHE A 315 14.29 -11.12 3.38
N GLY A 316 13.49 -12.16 3.17
CA GLY A 316 13.79 -13.49 3.70
C GLY A 316 15.22 -13.93 3.33
N ASN A 317 15.84 -14.70 4.21
CA ASN A 317 17.06 -15.47 3.90
C ASN A 317 16.83 -16.44 2.75
#